data_AF-T1B3S1-F1
#
_entry.id   AF-T1B3S1-F1
#
_cell.length_a   1.000
_cell.length_b   1.000
_cell.length_c   1.000
_cell.angle_alpha   90.00
_cell.angle_beta   90.00
_cell.angle_gamma   90.00
#
_symmetry.space_group_name_H-M   'P 1'
#
loop_
_entity.id
_entity.type
_entity.pdbx_description
1 polymer ?
#
loop_
_entity_poly.entity_id
_entity_poly.type
_entity_poly.pdbx_seq_one_letter_code
_entity_poly.pdbx_strand_id
1 'polypeptide(L)'
;MAVALELGCSVEAIQTRLSLIKSPANRLVAATVPVSGVEILDDTYNSNPAGARRALDALARRGAVGSNRFVVTPGMVELGKR
;
A
#
# COMPACT_ATOMS: atom_id res chain seq x y z
N MET A 1 4.82 -13.69 -10.11
CA MET A 1 5.93 -14.65 -10.36
C MET A 1 5.47 -15.85 -11.17
N ALA A 2 4.36 -16.51 -10.82
CA ALA A 2 3.84 -17.69 -11.54
C ALA A 2 3.85 -17.56 -13.07
N VAL A 3 3.25 -16.49 -13.63
CA VAL A 3 3.23 -16.25 -15.08
C VAL A 3 4.63 -16.13 -15.69
N ALA A 4 5.58 -15.48 -15.02
CA ALA A 4 6.94 -15.32 -15.54
C ALA A 4 7.71 -16.64 -15.53
N LEU A 5 7.49 -17.49 -14.51
CA LEU A 5 8.06 -18.83 -14.45
C LEU A 5 7.49 -19.73 -15.56
N GLU A 6 6.19 -19.67 -15.80
CA GLU A 6 5.52 -20.40 -16.88
C GLU A 6 6.07 -20.01 -18.26
N LEU A 7 6.43 -18.73 -18.43
CA LEU A 7 7.05 -18.20 -19.64
C LEU A 7 8.57 -18.44 -19.71
N GLY A 8 9.15 -19.24 -18.82
CA GLY A 8 10.56 -19.63 -18.85
C GLY A 8 11.55 -18.56 -18.37
N CYS A 9 11.11 -17.54 -17.63
CA CYS A 9 12.03 -16.58 -17.01
C CYS A 9 12.79 -17.24 -15.85
N SER A 10 14.11 -17.01 -15.76
CA SER A 10 14.91 -17.48 -14.62
C SER A 10 14.50 -16.79 -13.32
N VAL A 11 14.68 -17.47 -12.18
CA VAL A 11 14.35 -16.94 -10.86
C VAL A 11 15.16 -15.69 -10.55
N GLU A 12 16.43 -15.68 -10.91
CA GLU A 12 17.37 -14.56 -10.71
C GLU A 12 16.92 -13.33 -11.50
N ALA A 13 16.49 -13.55 -12.74
CA ALA A 13 15.96 -12.51 -13.62
C ALA A 13 14.65 -11.90 -13.09
N ILE A 14 13.79 -12.73 -12.48
CA ILE A 14 12.56 -12.27 -11.83
C ILE A 14 12.89 -11.49 -10.56
N GLN A 15 13.74 -12.01 -9.67
CA GLN A 15 14.15 -11.35 -8.42
C GLN A 15 14.75 -9.98 -8.68
N THR A 16 15.67 -9.90 -9.66
CA THR A 16 16.32 -8.65 -10.06
C THR A 16 15.29 -7.64 -10.58
N ARG A 17 14.29 -8.06 -11.36
CA ARG A 17 13.28 -7.14 -11.90
C ARG A 17 12.27 -6.71 -10.84
N LEU A 18 11.89 -7.60 -9.93
CA LEU A 18 10.96 -7.29 -8.84
C LEU A 18 11.50 -6.18 -7.92
N SER A 19 12.81 -6.16 -7.65
CA SER A 19 13.42 -5.11 -6.81
C SER A 19 13.41 -3.72 -7.47
N LEU A 20 13.18 -3.65 -8.79
CA LEU A 20 13.13 -2.40 -9.55
C LEU A 20 11.70 -1.85 -9.69
N ILE A 21 10.67 -2.62 -9.32
CA ILE A 21 9.28 -2.19 -9.43
C ILE A 21 9.03 -1.04 -8.46
N LYS A 22 8.52 0.07 -9.01
CA LYS A 22 8.04 1.20 -8.21
C LYS A 22 6.54 1.05 -7.98
N SER A 23 6.09 1.34 -6.76
CA SER A 23 4.66 1.46 -6.49
C SER A 23 4.06 2.56 -7.38
N PRO A 24 2.89 2.32 -7.98
CA PRO A 24 2.15 3.39 -8.64
C PRO A 24 1.82 4.51 -7.66
N ALA A 25 1.64 5.73 -8.17
CA ALA A 25 1.18 6.84 -7.35
C ALA A 25 -0.15 6.49 -6.64
N ASN A 26 -0.29 6.97 -5.40
CA ASN A 26 -1.49 6.81 -4.57
C ASN A 26 -1.93 5.35 -4.32
N ARG A 27 -1.00 4.38 -4.39
CA ARG A 27 -1.21 2.96 -4.06
C ARG A 27 -0.34 2.54 -2.88
N LEU A 28 -0.78 2.90 -1.67
CA LEU A 28 -0.09 2.68 -0.40
C LEU A 28 1.35 3.22 -0.40
N VAL A 29 1.55 4.41 -0.95
CA VAL A 29 2.87 5.06 -1.01
C VAL A 29 3.20 5.66 0.35
N ALA A 30 4.33 5.26 0.93
CA ALA A 30 4.79 5.78 2.22
C ALA A 30 5.74 6.98 2.02
N ALA A 31 5.52 8.06 2.76
CA ALA A 31 6.40 9.21 2.79
C ALA A 31 6.44 9.83 4.20
N THR A 32 7.63 10.22 4.66
CA THR A 32 7.79 10.92 5.94
C THR A 32 7.88 12.42 5.69
N VAL A 33 7.05 13.19 6.37
CA VAL A 33 7.10 14.66 6.35
C VAL A 33 8.33 15.11 7.14
N PRO A 34 9.33 15.76 6.51
CA PRO A 34 10.62 16.00 7.18
C PRO A 34 10.53 16.87 8.43
N VAL A 35 9.63 17.85 8.46
CA VAL A 35 9.53 18.83 9.57
C VAL A 35 8.82 18.24 10.79
N SER A 36 7.77 17.44 10.59
CA SER A 36 6.95 16.89 11.69
C SER A 36 7.31 15.45 12.04
N GLY A 37 8.07 14.74 11.19
CA GLY A 37 8.36 13.31 11.35
C GLY A 37 7.14 12.40 11.12
N VAL A 38 6.00 12.94 10.69
CA VAL A 38 4.78 12.17 10.44
C VAL A 38 4.97 11.30 9.20
N GLU A 39 4.79 10.00 9.34
CA GLU A 39 4.70 9.05 8.22
C GLU A 39 3.27 9.07 7.66
N ILE A 40 3.15 9.36 6.37
CA ILE A 40 1.91 9.33 5.61
C ILE A 40 1.91 8.07 4.75
N LEU A 41 0.81 7.32 4.79
CA LEU A 41 0.52 6.22 3.87
C LEU A 41 -0.58 6.68 2.91
N ASP A 42 -0.22 6.96 1.66
CA ASP A 42 -1.12 7.44 0.63
C ASP A 42 -1.71 6.29 -0.18
N ASP A 43 -3.00 5.98 0.06
CA ASP A 43 -3.82 5.01 -0.68
C ASP A 43 -5.08 5.70 -1.26
N THR A 44 -4.91 6.89 -1.82
CA THR A 44 -6.03 7.75 -2.24
C THR A 44 -6.58 7.50 -3.65
N TYR A 45 -6.04 6.53 -4.40
CA TYR A 45 -6.48 6.29 -5.79
C TYR A 45 -7.95 5.88 -5.90
N ASN A 46 -8.35 4.83 -5.19
CA ASN A 46 -9.73 4.31 -5.14
C ASN A 46 -9.91 3.56 -3.81
N SER A 47 -11.09 3.66 -3.21
CA SER A 47 -11.40 2.96 -1.95
C SER A 47 -12.54 1.96 -2.13
N ASN A 48 -12.32 0.75 -1.63
CA ASN A 48 -13.33 -0.29 -1.47
C ASN A 48 -13.02 -1.07 -0.19
N PRO A 49 -13.94 -1.91 0.33
CA PRO A 49 -13.76 -2.54 1.63
C PRO A 49 -12.47 -3.37 1.74
N ALA A 50 -12.07 -4.06 0.68
CA ALA A 50 -10.85 -4.86 0.66
C ALA A 50 -9.57 -3.99 0.60
N GLY A 51 -9.59 -2.90 -0.16
CA GLY A 51 -8.52 -1.90 -0.18
C GLY A 51 -8.33 -1.25 1.18
N ALA A 52 -9.42 -0.74 1.77
CA ALA A 52 -9.42 -0.11 3.08
C ALA A 52 -8.89 -1.06 4.17
N ARG A 53 -9.29 -2.33 4.15
CA ARG A 53 -8.76 -3.33 5.09
C ARG A 53 -7.24 -3.47 4.97
N ARG A 54 -6.70 -3.55 3.76
CA ARG A 54 -5.25 -3.64 3.52
C ARG A 54 -4.51 -2.38 3.98
N ALA A 55 -5.06 -1.20 3.74
CA ALA A 55 -4.50 0.07 4.22
C ALA A 55 -4.45 0.12 5.76
N LEU A 56 -5.51 -0.33 6.44
CA LEU A 56 -5.55 -0.41 7.90
C LEU A 56 -4.55 -1.44 8.46
N ASP A 57 -4.41 -2.60 7.81
CA ASP A 57 -3.41 -3.60 8.21
C ASP A 57 -1.98 -3.09 8.04
N ALA A 58 -1.72 -2.28 7.01
CA ALA A 58 -0.44 -1.61 6.85
C ALA A 58 -0.22 -0.58 7.95
N LEU A 59 -1.20 0.29 8.23
CA LEU A 59 -1.13 1.28 9.30
C LEU A 59 -0.88 0.65 10.68
N ALA A 60 -1.51 -0.49 10.98
CA ALA A 60 -1.34 -1.21 12.25
C ALA A 60 0.10 -1.72 12.46
N ARG A 61 0.86 -1.94 11.38
CA ARG A 61 2.26 -2.40 11.42
C ARG A 61 3.26 -1.24 11.46
N ARG A 62 2.80 0.01 11.39
CA ARG A 62 3.65 1.22 11.43
C ARG A 62 3.68 1.86 12.82
N GLY A 63 4.70 2.69 13.01
CA GLY A 63 4.95 3.44 14.24
C GLY A 63 5.54 2.61 15.37
N ALA A 64 6.14 3.30 16.35
CA ALA A 64 6.62 2.70 17.58
C ALA A 64 5.46 2.36 18.53
N VAL A 65 5.73 1.55 19.56
CA VAL A 65 4.75 1.29 20.62
C VAL A 65 4.34 2.62 21.26
N GLY A 66 3.04 2.86 21.37
CA GLY A 66 2.48 4.10 21.90
C GLY A 66 2.35 5.25 20.89
N SER A 67 2.70 5.07 19.61
CA SER A 67 2.46 6.09 18.59
C SER A 67 0.97 6.27 18.29
N ASN A 68 0.54 7.51 18.06
CA ASN A 68 -0.78 7.81 17.54
C ASN A 68 -0.88 7.41 16.06
N ARG A 69 -2.02 6.85 15.67
CA ARG A 69 -2.33 6.47 14.29
C ARG A 69 -3.64 7.12 13.90
N PHE A 70 -3.66 7.74 12.74
CA PHE A 70 -4.81 8.49 12.23
C PHE A 70 -5.27 7.92 10.90
N VAL A 71 -6.58 7.91 10.69
CA VAL A 71 -7.19 7.56 9.40
C VAL A 71 -7.93 8.80 8.91
N VAL A 72 -7.57 9.27 7.72
CA VAL A 72 -8.27 10.35 7.04
C VAL A 72 -8.94 9.73 5.82
N THR A 73 -10.28 9.72 5.81
CA THR A 73 -11.05 9.14 4.71
C THR A 73 -12.36 9.91 4.52
N PRO A 74 -12.75 10.21 3.26
CA PRO A 74 -14.09 10.72 2.98
C PRO A 74 -15.18 9.63 3.05
N GLY A 75 -14.80 8.38 3.35
CA GLY A 75 -15.66 7.21 3.21
C GLY A 75 -15.50 6.51 1.87
N MET A 76 -16.35 5.52 1.62
CA MET A 76 -16.44 4.78 0.36
C MET A 76 -17.79 5.05 -0.29
N VAL A 77 -17.80 5.25 -1.60
CA VAL A 77 -19.01 5.45 -2.41
C VAL A 77 -19.35 4.17 -3.18
N GLU A 78 -20.56 4.13 -3.76
CA GLU A 78 -20.97 3.08 -4.73
C GLU A 78 -20.98 1.63 -4.19
N LEU A 79 -21.19 1.44 -2.88
CA LEU A 79 -21.21 0.11 -2.25
C LEU A 79 -22.49 -0.71 -2.51
N GLY A 80 -23.44 -0.19 -3.26
CA GLY A 80 -24.75 -0.81 -3.46
C GLY A 80 -25.63 -0.81 -2.19
N LYS A 81 -26.73 -1.56 -2.22
CA LYS A 81 -27.58 -1.80 -1.03
C LYS A 81 -26.99 -2.97 -0.25
N ARG A 82 -27.05 -2.88 1.08
CA ARG A 82 -26.63 -3.96 1.98
C ARG A 82 -27.55 -5.17 1.90
#